data_AF-F6PJH9-F1
#
_entry.id   AF-F6PJH9-F1
#
_cell.length_a   1.000
_cell.length_b   1.000
_cell.length_c   1.000
_cell.angle_alpha   90.00
_cell.angle_beta   90.00
_cell.angle_gamma   90.00
#
_symmetry.space_group_name_H-M   'P 1'
#
loop_
_entity.id
_entity.type
_entity.pdbx_description
1 polymer ?
#
loop_
_entity_poly.entity_id
_entity_poly.type
_entity_poly.pdbx_seq_one_letter_code
_entity_poly.pdbx_strand_id
1 'polypeptide(L)'
;MECQENQYRDQWGFCVTCQQCGPGQELSKECGYGEGGDAFCTPCPPRRYKSGWGHHSCQACLTCAVINRVQKVNCTATSNGVCGDCLPRFYCKTRIGGLQDQECISCTKQTPVSEVQCAFRLSSVKLEVPTAPPQEATLMVLTSSVLIVFVLALISFFTQLERFQERNRTQVFLTPHLVALLLFHLLSLAS
;
A
#
# COMPACT_ATOMS: atom_id res chain seq x y z
N MET A 1 2.84 -0.91 -62.18
CA MET A 1 1.63 -0.96 -61.36
C MET A 1 2.05 -0.94 -59.91
N GLU A 2 1.51 -0.03 -59.12
CA GLU A 2 1.76 0.06 -57.67
C GLU A 2 0.80 -0.89 -56.94
N CYS A 3 1.29 -1.57 -55.90
CA CYS A 3 0.47 -2.51 -55.14
C CYS A 3 -0.37 -1.78 -54.10
N GLN A 4 -1.56 -2.30 -53.79
CA GLN A 4 -2.46 -1.71 -52.80
C GLN A 4 -1.96 -1.90 -51.36
N GLU A 5 -2.62 -1.22 -50.41
CA GLU A 5 -2.32 -1.30 -48.96
C GLU A 5 -2.33 -2.74 -48.42
N ASN A 6 -3.15 -3.63 -48.96
CA ASN A 6 -3.25 -5.03 -48.54
C ASN A 6 -2.53 -6.00 -49.48
N GLN A 7 -1.58 -5.51 -50.28
CA GLN A 7 -0.86 -6.30 -51.27
C GLN A 7 0.65 -6.14 -51.15
N TYR A 8 1.36 -7.23 -51.40
CA TYR A 8 2.82 -7.25 -51.55
C TYR A 8 3.19 -7.59 -52.99
N ARG A 9 4.44 -7.34 -53.39
CA ARG A 9 4.97 -7.70 -54.70
C ARG A 9 5.65 -9.06 -54.63
N ASP A 10 5.22 -10.00 -55.45
CA ASP A 10 5.87 -11.32 -55.54
C ASP A 10 7.13 -11.29 -56.40
N GLN A 11 7.83 -12.44 -56.47
CA GLN A 11 9.06 -12.60 -57.25
C GLN A 11 8.88 -12.44 -58.77
N TRP A 12 7.64 -12.50 -59.27
CA TRP A 12 7.29 -12.29 -60.68
C TRP A 12 6.81 -10.86 -60.96
N GLY A 13 6.75 -10.01 -59.93
CA GLY A 13 6.32 -8.63 -60.02
C GLY A 13 4.81 -8.42 -59.98
N PHE A 14 4.01 -9.45 -59.65
CA PHE A 14 2.57 -9.32 -59.46
C PHE A 14 2.24 -8.83 -58.04
N CYS A 15 1.12 -8.11 -57.92
CA CYS A 15 0.60 -7.71 -56.62
C CYS A 15 -0.30 -8.83 -56.07
N VAL A 16 0.10 -9.40 -54.95
CA VAL A 16 -0.57 -10.54 -54.29
C VAL A 16 -1.11 -10.08 -52.94
N THR A 17 -2.29 -10.57 -52.56
CA THR A 17 -2.93 -10.22 -51.28
C THR A 17 -2.12 -10.73 -50.10
N CYS A 18 -1.96 -9.88 -49.08
CA CYS A 18 -1.32 -10.24 -47.83
C CYS A 18 -2.01 -11.42 -47.12
N GLN A 19 -1.20 -12.26 -46.47
CA GLN A 19 -1.70 -13.32 -45.61
C GLN A 19 -2.57 -12.74 -44.49
N GLN A 20 -3.67 -13.43 -44.18
CA GLN A 20 -4.55 -13.08 -43.08
C GLN A 20 -4.30 -14.00 -41.88
N CYS A 21 -4.15 -13.40 -40.71
CA CYS A 21 -4.03 -14.12 -39.44
C CYS A 21 -5.36 -14.09 -38.68
N GLY A 22 -5.64 -15.19 -37.99
CA GLY A 22 -6.86 -15.36 -37.21
C GLY A 22 -6.82 -14.64 -35.86
N PRO A 23 -7.85 -14.83 -35.02
CA PRO A 23 -7.91 -14.26 -33.68
C PRO A 23 -6.70 -14.65 -32.85
N GLY A 24 -6.14 -13.69 -32.09
CA GLY A 24 -4.95 -13.90 -31.28
C GLY A 24 -3.63 -13.98 -32.04
N GLN A 25 -3.63 -13.66 -33.35
CA GLN A 25 -2.42 -13.69 -34.18
C GLN A 25 -2.26 -12.42 -35.03
N GLU A 26 -1.01 -11.96 -35.17
CA GLU A 26 -0.60 -10.90 -36.09
C GLU A 26 0.44 -11.41 -37.09
N LEU A 27 0.69 -10.66 -38.15
CA LEU A 27 1.82 -10.93 -39.03
C LEU A 27 3.12 -10.58 -38.32
N SER A 28 4.17 -11.38 -38.54
CA SER A 28 5.52 -11.17 -38.00
C SER A 28 6.13 -9.83 -38.41
N LYS A 29 5.64 -9.26 -39.52
CA LYS A 29 5.93 -7.92 -40.00
C LYS A 29 4.76 -7.38 -40.82
N GLU A 30 4.73 -6.08 -41.00
CA GLU A 30 3.68 -5.43 -41.79
C GLU A 30 3.76 -5.87 -43.26
N CYS A 31 2.59 -6.14 -43.85
CA CYS A 31 2.44 -6.47 -45.26
C CYS A 31 1.52 -5.45 -45.91
N GLY A 32 1.97 -4.90 -47.04
CA GLY A 32 1.26 -3.86 -47.75
C GLY A 32 2.17 -3.04 -48.64
N TYR A 33 1.57 -2.30 -49.57
CA TYR A 33 2.28 -1.37 -50.46
C TYR A 33 3.46 -2.00 -51.22
N GLY A 34 3.39 -3.29 -51.53
CA GLY A 34 4.45 -4.02 -52.23
C GLY A 34 5.42 -4.80 -51.33
N GLU A 35 5.33 -4.66 -50.01
CA GLU A 35 6.25 -5.26 -49.03
C GLU A 35 5.58 -6.34 -48.16
N GLY A 36 6.39 -7.19 -47.52
CA GLY A 36 5.93 -8.13 -46.48
C GLY A 36 5.38 -9.47 -46.98
N GLY A 37 5.77 -9.93 -48.17
CA GLY A 37 5.31 -11.20 -48.75
C GLY A 37 5.74 -12.48 -48.03
N ASP A 38 6.79 -12.41 -47.22
CA ASP A 38 7.32 -13.48 -46.37
C ASP A 38 6.88 -13.36 -44.91
N ALA A 39 5.88 -12.50 -44.63
CA ALA A 39 5.27 -12.41 -43.32
C ALA A 39 4.47 -13.68 -42.99
N PHE A 40 4.51 -14.12 -41.72
CA PHE A 40 3.80 -15.30 -41.24
C PHE A 40 3.10 -14.98 -39.92
N CYS A 41 2.09 -15.78 -39.56
CA CYS A 41 1.30 -15.52 -38.37
C CYS A 41 2.05 -15.90 -37.07
N THR A 42 2.15 -14.94 -36.16
CA THR A 42 2.70 -15.09 -34.82
C THR A 42 1.64 -14.75 -33.76
N PRO A 43 1.71 -15.31 -32.54
CA PRO A 43 0.79 -14.95 -31.46
C PRO A 43 0.89 -13.45 -31.12
N CYS A 44 -0.24 -12.84 -30.73
CA CYS A 44 -0.24 -11.46 -30.26
C CYS A 44 0.75 -11.27 -29.09
N PRO A 45 1.53 -10.17 -29.07
CA PRO A 45 2.36 -9.81 -27.94
C PRO A 45 1.54 -9.62 -26.64
N PRO A 46 2.19 -9.69 -25.47
CA PRO A 46 1.52 -9.42 -24.20
C PRO A 46 0.80 -8.06 -24.19
N ARG A 47 -0.40 -8.03 -23.61
CA ARG A 47 -1.29 -6.85 -23.55
C ARG A 47 -1.78 -6.36 -24.92
N ARG A 48 -1.82 -7.23 -25.92
CA ARG A 48 -2.49 -6.98 -27.21
C ARG A 48 -3.50 -8.08 -27.54
N TYR A 49 -4.46 -7.73 -28.39
CA TYR A 49 -5.51 -8.64 -28.82
C TYR A 49 -5.89 -8.45 -30.29
N LYS A 50 -6.50 -9.48 -30.87
CA LYS A 50 -7.16 -9.42 -32.17
C LYS A 50 -8.35 -10.36 -32.20
N SER A 51 -9.54 -9.84 -32.50
CA SER A 51 -10.78 -10.61 -32.46
C SER A 51 -11.19 -11.22 -33.81
N GLY A 52 -10.75 -10.61 -34.91
CA GLY A 52 -11.12 -11.01 -36.26
C GLY A 52 -9.94 -11.46 -37.11
N TRP A 53 -10.27 -11.90 -38.33
CA TRP A 53 -9.28 -12.22 -39.35
C TRP A 53 -8.76 -10.94 -40.01
N GLY A 54 -7.46 -10.89 -40.32
CA GLY A 54 -6.88 -9.80 -41.09
C GLY A 54 -5.36 -9.80 -41.14
N HIS A 55 -4.79 -8.90 -41.94
CA HIS A 55 -3.34 -8.69 -42.07
C HIS A 55 -2.80 -7.66 -41.07
N HIS A 56 -3.67 -6.85 -40.45
CA HIS A 56 -3.29 -5.84 -39.47
C HIS A 56 -2.70 -6.45 -38.19
N SER A 57 -1.90 -5.65 -37.49
CA SER A 57 -1.31 -5.98 -36.19
C SER A 57 -2.35 -6.07 -35.07
N CYS A 58 -2.02 -6.76 -33.98
CA CYS A 58 -2.86 -6.84 -32.80
C CYS A 58 -2.97 -5.46 -32.13
N GLN A 59 -4.18 -5.15 -31.66
CA GLN A 59 -4.51 -3.88 -31.02
C GLN A 59 -4.11 -3.90 -29.54
N ALA A 60 -3.81 -2.72 -28.97
CA ALA A 60 -3.55 -2.60 -27.55
C ALA A 60 -4.80 -2.91 -26.70
N CYS A 61 -4.61 -3.69 -25.64
CA CYS A 61 -5.68 -3.97 -24.68
C CYS A 61 -6.13 -2.70 -23.95
N LEU A 62 -7.44 -2.49 -23.87
CA LEU A 62 -8.04 -1.47 -23.01
C LEU A 62 -7.92 -1.88 -21.54
N THR A 63 -7.33 -1.01 -20.73
CA THR A 63 -7.29 -1.14 -19.27
C THR A 63 -8.29 -0.16 -18.67
N CYS A 64 -9.37 -0.66 -18.06
CA CYS A 64 -10.49 0.17 -17.62
C CYS A 64 -10.11 1.18 -16.51
N ALA A 65 -9.08 0.86 -15.72
CA ALA A 65 -8.56 1.77 -14.71
C ALA A 65 -8.06 3.10 -15.30
N VAL A 66 -7.53 3.10 -16.54
CA VAL A 66 -7.05 4.31 -17.22
C VAL A 66 -8.18 5.32 -17.47
N ILE A 67 -9.41 4.83 -17.62
CA ILE A 67 -10.61 5.64 -17.85
C ILE A 67 -11.52 5.68 -16.62
N ASN A 68 -10.97 5.43 -15.42
CA ASN A 68 -11.67 5.40 -14.14
C ASN A 68 -12.93 4.52 -14.16
N ARG A 69 -12.84 3.32 -14.74
CA ARG A 69 -13.91 2.31 -14.78
C ARG A 69 -13.49 0.99 -14.17
N VAL A 70 -14.47 0.24 -13.68
CA VAL A 70 -14.29 -1.14 -13.21
C VAL A 70 -14.03 -2.07 -14.40
N GLN A 71 -13.02 -2.93 -14.30
CA GLN A 71 -12.78 -3.99 -15.28
C GLN A 71 -13.83 -5.11 -15.09
N LYS A 72 -14.71 -5.32 -16.07
CA LYS A 72 -15.70 -6.41 -16.03
C LYS A 72 -15.14 -7.69 -16.63
N VAL A 73 -14.46 -7.57 -17.77
CA VAL A 73 -13.83 -8.69 -18.47
C VAL A 73 -12.40 -8.32 -18.79
N ASN A 74 -11.46 -9.19 -18.45
CA ASN A 74 -10.04 -8.98 -18.76
C ASN A 74 -9.77 -9.11 -20.26
N CYS A 75 -8.80 -8.37 -20.74
CA CYS A 75 -8.32 -8.53 -22.11
C CYS A 75 -7.65 -9.92 -22.27
N THR A 76 -7.86 -10.55 -23.41
CA THR A 76 -7.22 -11.80 -23.82
C THR A 76 -6.52 -11.59 -25.16
N ALA A 77 -5.77 -12.58 -25.66
CA ALA A 77 -5.20 -12.48 -27.00
C ALA A 77 -6.29 -12.34 -28.09
N THR A 78 -7.52 -12.80 -27.85
CA THR A 78 -8.59 -12.83 -28.85
C THR A 78 -9.68 -11.77 -28.62
N SER A 79 -9.69 -11.07 -27.49
CA SER A 79 -10.76 -10.12 -27.16
C SER A 79 -10.26 -8.96 -26.31
N ASN A 80 -10.80 -7.77 -26.54
CA ASN A 80 -10.50 -6.62 -25.70
C ASN A 80 -11.04 -6.80 -24.27
N GLY A 81 -10.54 -5.97 -23.36
CA GLY A 81 -11.16 -5.79 -22.06
C GLY A 81 -12.49 -5.06 -22.16
N VAL A 82 -13.46 -5.44 -21.34
CA VAL A 82 -14.77 -4.77 -21.24
C VAL A 82 -14.85 -3.98 -19.96
N CYS A 83 -15.20 -2.70 -20.08
CA CYS A 83 -15.34 -1.79 -18.95
C CYS A 83 -16.78 -1.69 -18.47
N GLY A 84 -16.92 -1.63 -17.14
CA GLY A 84 -18.17 -1.42 -16.45
C GLY A 84 -18.37 0.02 -16.01
N ASP A 85 -18.98 0.15 -14.85
CA ASP A 85 -19.34 1.42 -14.23
C ASP A 85 -18.10 2.22 -13.81
N CYS A 86 -18.31 3.51 -13.54
CA CYS A 86 -17.28 4.40 -13.02
C CYS A 86 -16.73 3.82 -11.69
N LEU A 87 -15.42 3.97 -11.44
CA LEU A 87 -14.81 3.59 -10.16
C LEU A 87 -15.43 4.40 -9.01
N PRO A 88 -15.35 3.91 -7.75
CA PRO A 88 -15.75 4.70 -6.60
C PRO A 88 -15.10 6.08 -6.62
N ARG A 89 -15.83 7.13 -6.23
CA ARG A 89 -15.40 8.55 -6.27
C ARG A 89 -15.34 9.15 -7.68
N PHE A 90 -15.83 8.45 -8.70
CA PHE A 90 -16.08 9.00 -10.02
C PHE A 90 -17.56 8.90 -10.33
N TYR A 91 -18.07 9.84 -11.12
CA TYR A 91 -19.43 9.81 -11.64
C TYR A 91 -19.40 9.97 -13.15
N CYS A 92 -20.40 9.41 -13.81
CA CYS A 92 -20.45 9.39 -15.25
C CYS A 92 -21.20 10.63 -15.76
N LYS A 93 -20.54 11.44 -16.60
CA LYS A 93 -21.12 12.63 -17.23
C LYS A 93 -21.03 12.49 -18.75
N THR A 94 -22.08 12.88 -19.44
CA THR A 94 -22.08 12.98 -20.91
C THR A 94 -21.20 14.15 -21.34
N ARG A 95 -20.32 13.95 -22.33
CA ARG A 95 -19.59 15.06 -22.95
C ARG A 95 -20.54 16.10 -23.54
N ILE A 96 -20.11 17.37 -23.51
CA ILE A 96 -20.80 18.47 -24.18
C ILE A 96 -20.75 18.17 -25.68
N GLY A 97 -21.89 17.80 -26.27
CA GLY A 97 -21.97 17.33 -27.66
C GLY A 97 -22.83 16.09 -27.87
N GLY A 98 -23.31 15.44 -26.79
CA GLY A 98 -24.30 14.37 -26.88
C GLY A 98 -23.83 13.07 -27.56
N LEU A 99 -22.54 13.00 -27.93
CA LEU A 99 -21.94 11.78 -28.46
C LEU A 99 -21.55 10.87 -27.30
N GLN A 100 -21.80 9.58 -27.50
CA GLN A 100 -21.91 8.44 -26.58
C GLN A 100 -20.75 8.15 -25.60
N ASP A 101 -19.81 9.08 -25.41
CA ASP A 101 -18.70 8.94 -24.48
C ASP A 101 -19.13 9.40 -23.09
N GLN A 102 -19.59 8.45 -22.28
CA GLN A 102 -19.74 8.65 -20.85
C GLN A 102 -18.35 8.70 -20.21
N GLU A 103 -17.93 9.89 -19.78
CA GLU A 103 -16.67 10.07 -19.07
C GLU A 103 -16.87 9.96 -17.56
N CYS A 104 -15.94 9.28 -16.90
CA CYS A 104 -15.89 9.16 -15.46
C CYS A 104 -15.11 10.35 -14.87
N ILE A 105 -15.83 11.32 -14.31
CA ILE A 105 -15.28 12.54 -13.72
C ILE A 105 -15.12 12.33 -12.22
N SER A 106 -14.02 12.83 -11.65
CA SER A 106 -13.80 12.74 -10.21
C SER A 106 -14.81 13.59 -9.42
N CYS A 107 -15.29 13.03 -8.32
CA CYS A 107 -16.12 13.76 -7.38
C CYS A 107 -15.30 14.86 -6.70
N THR A 108 -15.81 16.09 -6.70
CA THR A 108 -15.19 17.23 -6.02
C THR A 108 -16.12 17.75 -4.92
N LYS A 109 -15.67 18.70 -4.08
CA LYS A 109 -16.58 19.33 -3.12
C LYS A 109 -17.75 20.09 -3.79
N GLN A 110 -17.58 20.44 -5.06
CA GLN A 110 -18.54 21.17 -5.87
C GLN A 110 -19.45 20.24 -6.68
N THR A 111 -19.25 18.92 -6.67
CA THR A 111 -20.17 18.01 -7.37
C THR A 111 -21.55 18.07 -6.71
N PRO A 112 -22.62 18.26 -7.49
CA PRO A 112 -23.96 18.39 -6.95
C PRO A 112 -24.38 17.12 -6.21
N VAL A 113 -25.08 17.29 -5.10
CA VAL A 113 -25.54 16.21 -4.21
C VAL A 113 -26.50 15.23 -4.90
N SER A 114 -27.10 15.65 -6.03
CA SER A 114 -27.92 14.79 -6.89
C SER A 114 -27.15 13.58 -7.44
N GLU A 115 -25.82 13.68 -7.52
CA GLU A 115 -24.99 12.59 -7.97
C GLU A 115 -24.74 11.61 -6.81
N VAL A 116 -25.53 10.52 -6.78
CA VAL A 116 -25.54 9.56 -5.67
C VAL A 116 -24.16 8.92 -5.44
N GLN A 117 -23.35 8.75 -6.49
CA GLN A 117 -21.98 8.22 -6.39
C GLN A 117 -21.01 9.21 -5.73
N CYS A 118 -21.32 10.50 -5.81
CA CYS A 118 -20.58 11.59 -5.19
C CYS A 118 -21.29 12.18 -3.97
N ALA A 119 -22.43 11.63 -3.57
CA ALA A 119 -23.06 11.92 -2.29
C ALA A 119 -22.09 11.41 -1.23
N PHE A 120 -21.15 12.27 -0.86
CA PHE A 120 -20.41 12.14 0.37
C PHE A 120 -21.51 11.89 1.40
N ARG A 121 -21.55 10.67 1.96
CA ARG A 121 -21.97 10.57 3.34
C ARG A 121 -21.05 11.56 4.02
N LEU A 122 -21.55 12.76 4.28
CA LEU A 122 -21.18 13.51 5.45
C LEU A 122 -21.50 12.56 6.62
N SER A 123 -20.70 11.49 6.80
CA SER A 123 -20.18 11.28 8.14
C SER A 123 -19.44 12.58 8.35
N SER A 124 -20.17 13.53 8.92
CA SER A 124 -19.63 14.58 9.73
C SER A 124 -18.32 14.05 10.29
N VAL A 125 -17.22 14.47 9.68
CA VAL A 125 -16.12 14.97 10.48
C VAL A 125 -16.80 16.08 11.28
N LYS A 126 -17.45 15.68 12.39
CA LYS A 126 -17.43 16.50 13.56
C LYS A 126 -15.98 16.94 13.62
N LEU A 127 -15.78 18.24 13.72
CA LEU A 127 -14.51 18.77 14.14
C LEU A 127 -14.24 18.17 15.52
N GLU A 128 -13.83 16.90 15.55
CA GLU A 128 -13.02 16.35 16.60
C GLU A 128 -11.70 17.08 16.37
N VAL A 129 -11.61 18.24 17.02
CA VAL A 129 -10.50 18.51 17.95
C VAL A 129 -9.88 17.16 18.29
N PRO A 130 -8.58 16.92 18.03
CA PRO A 130 -7.94 15.63 18.30
C PRO A 130 -8.32 15.15 19.70
N THR A 131 -9.35 14.32 19.77
CA THR A 131 -9.68 13.54 20.95
C THR A 131 -9.13 12.20 20.54
N ALA A 132 -7.91 11.99 21.06
CA ALA A 132 -7.08 10.84 20.80
C ALA A 132 -7.89 9.53 20.81
N PRO A 133 -7.49 8.53 20.01
CA PRO A 133 -8.11 7.21 20.04
C PRO A 133 -8.17 6.65 21.49
N PRO A 134 -9.32 6.16 21.96
CA PRO A 134 -9.46 5.54 23.27
C PRO A 134 -9.07 4.05 23.16
N GLN A 135 -7.80 3.81 22.93
CA GLN A 135 -7.12 2.52 23.06
C GLN A 135 -5.65 2.88 22.89
N GLU A 136 -4.79 2.46 23.83
CA GLU A 136 -3.42 2.96 24.12
C GLU A 136 -3.31 3.82 25.41
N ALA A 137 -4.40 4.03 26.17
CA ALA A 137 -4.33 4.67 27.50
C ALA A 137 -4.24 3.66 28.68
N THR A 138 -4.44 2.37 28.45
CA THR A 138 -4.38 1.35 29.51
C THR A 138 -2.96 0.89 29.83
N LEU A 139 -2.01 1.01 28.89
CA LEU A 139 -0.64 0.56 29.12
C LEU A 139 0.20 1.59 29.92
N MET A 140 -0.07 2.89 29.77
CA MET A 140 0.69 3.95 30.46
C MET A 140 0.20 4.23 31.88
N VAL A 141 -1.04 3.86 32.22
CA VAL A 141 -1.54 3.95 33.61
C VAL A 141 -0.98 2.81 34.47
N LEU A 142 -0.83 1.61 33.90
CA LEU A 142 -0.32 0.45 34.62
C LEU A 142 1.19 0.56 34.92
N THR A 143 1.99 1.09 33.99
CA THR A 143 3.44 1.27 34.22
C THR A 143 3.75 2.30 35.30
N SER A 144 2.97 3.38 35.38
CA SER A 144 3.10 4.38 36.45
C SER A 144 2.74 3.82 37.84
N SER A 145 1.66 3.04 37.94
CA SER A 145 1.26 2.45 39.23
C SER A 145 2.29 1.45 39.76
N VAL A 146 2.90 0.63 38.90
CA VAL A 146 3.91 -0.35 39.30
C VAL A 146 5.19 0.35 39.77
N LEU A 147 5.60 1.43 39.11
CA LEU A 147 6.76 2.25 39.53
C LEU A 147 6.54 2.88 40.91
N ILE A 148 5.36 3.43 41.18
CA ILE A 148 5.04 4.02 42.49
C ILE A 148 5.06 2.95 43.58
N VAL A 149 4.44 1.79 43.35
CA VAL A 149 4.46 0.68 44.32
C VAL A 149 5.89 0.18 44.56
N PHE A 150 6.72 0.11 43.53
CA PHE A 150 8.11 -0.30 43.66
C PHE A 150 8.94 0.69 44.47
N VAL A 151 8.77 2.01 44.23
CA VAL A 151 9.45 3.06 45.01
C VAL A 151 9.02 3.03 46.47
N LEU A 152 7.71 2.86 46.75
CA LEU A 152 7.22 2.74 48.12
C LEU A 152 7.76 1.49 48.83
N ALA A 153 7.85 0.36 48.12
CA ALA A 153 8.46 -0.86 48.65
C ALA A 153 9.94 -0.66 49.01
N LEU A 154 10.71 0.02 48.15
CA LEU A 154 12.11 0.34 48.44
C LEU A 154 12.27 1.24 49.66
N ILE A 155 11.46 2.30 49.77
CA ILE A 155 11.49 3.20 50.94
C ILE A 155 11.14 2.42 52.22
N SER A 156 10.12 1.56 52.17
CA SER A 156 9.76 0.71 53.31
C SER A 156 10.89 -0.27 53.67
N PHE A 157 11.59 -0.82 52.68
CA PHE A 157 12.74 -1.71 52.91
C PHE A 157 13.92 -0.97 53.54
N PHE A 158 14.28 0.22 53.04
CA PHE A 158 15.37 1.01 53.62
C PHE A 158 15.06 1.45 55.05
N THR A 159 13.84 1.90 55.33
CA THR A 159 13.43 2.27 56.69
C THR A 159 13.40 1.07 57.63
N GLN A 160 12.99 -0.11 57.15
CA GLN A 160 13.05 -1.35 57.94
C GLN A 160 14.49 -1.86 58.10
N LEU A 161 15.37 -1.63 57.12
CA LEU A 161 16.78 -1.97 57.19
C LEU A 161 17.51 -1.04 58.17
N GLU A 162 17.22 0.27 58.14
CA GLU A 162 17.69 1.21 59.16
C GLU A 162 17.16 0.83 60.54
N ARG A 163 15.86 0.51 60.67
CA ARG A 163 15.31 0.02 61.95
C ARG A 163 15.89 -1.31 62.38
N PHE A 164 16.21 -2.21 61.45
CA PHE A 164 16.89 -3.47 61.75
C PHE A 164 18.33 -3.20 62.18
N GLN A 165 19.03 -2.29 61.51
CA GLN A 165 20.35 -1.83 61.93
C GLN A 165 20.28 -1.19 63.31
N GLU A 166 19.29 -0.36 63.59
CA GLU A 166 19.10 0.31 64.88
C GLU A 166 18.74 -0.68 65.99
N ARG A 167 17.92 -1.70 65.68
CA ARG A 167 17.56 -2.81 66.56
C ARG A 167 18.73 -3.77 66.82
N ASN A 168 19.64 -3.94 65.85
CA ASN A 168 20.91 -4.67 66.04
C ASN A 168 21.97 -3.81 66.74
N ARG A 169 21.95 -2.48 66.56
CA ARG A 169 22.85 -1.52 67.22
C ARG A 169 22.51 -1.32 68.70
N THR A 170 21.27 -1.64 69.09
CA THR A 170 20.85 -1.71 70.51
C THR A 170 21.24 -3.02 71.23
N GLN A 171 21.98 -3.95 70.59
CA GLN A 171 22.57 -5.11 71.26
C GLN A 171 24.09 -5.05 71.49
N VAL A 172 24.80 -4.00 71.05
CA VAL A 172 26.28 -3.89 71.19
C VAL A 172 26.72 -2.79 72.16
N PHE A 173 25.79 -2.23 72.94
CA PHE A 173 26.11 -1.29 74.03
C PHE A 173 26.30 -2.00 75.38
N LEU A 174 27.13 -3.06 75.41
CA LEU A 174 27.74 -3.54 76.66
C LEU A 174 29.21 -3.90 76.41
N THR A 175 30.08 -2.91 76.58
CA THR A 175 31.27 -2.92 77.46
C THR A 175 32.37 -1.96 76.97
N PRO A 176 32.24 -0.65 77.25
CA PRO A 176 33.34 0.31 77.06
C PRO A 176 34.54 0.04 78.00
N HIS A 177 34.40 -0.86 78.97
CA HIS A 177 35.46 -1.20 79.92
C HIS A 177 36.60 -2.05 79.33
N LEU A 178 36.31 -2.91 78.34
CA LEU A 178 37.33 -3.77 77.75
C LEU A 178 38.27 -3.00 76.80
N VAL A 179 37.73 -1.99 76.11
CA VAL A 179 38.49 -1.11 75.21
C VAL A 179 39.39 -0.16 76.00
N ALA A 180 38.95 0.31 77.17
CA ALA A 180 39.78 1.13 78.05
C ALA A 180 40.98 0.36 78.64
N LEU A 181 40.80 -0.92 79.00
CA LEU A 181 41.88 -1.78 79.50
C LEU A 181 42.91 -2.11 78.41
N LEU A 182 42.47 -2.31 77.17
CA LEU A 182 43.36 -2.54 76.02
C LEU A 182 44.17 -1.29 75.66
N LEU A 183 43.57 -0.09 75.73
CA LEU A 183 44.28 1.18 75.51
C LEU A 183 45.31 1.48 76.61
N PHE A 184 45.00 1.18 77.88
CA PHE A 184 45.96 1.33 78.98
C PHE A 184 47.16 0.38 78.84
N HIS A 185 46.92 -0.87 78.46
CA HIS A 185 48.02 -1.83 78.23
C HIS A 185 48.90 -1.43 77.04
N LEU A 186 48.32 -0.90 75.95
CA LEU A 186 49.09 -0.47 74.78
C LEU A 186 49.92 0.80 75.05
N LEU A 187 49.46 1.71 75.92
CA LEU A 187 50.22 2.91 76.30
C LEU A 187 51.39 2.61 77.25
N SER A 188 51.26 1.61 78.13
CA SER A 188 52.38 1.17 79.00
C SER A 188 53.49 0.40 78.28
N LEU A 189 53.25 -0.07 77.05
CA LEU A 189 54.26 -0.73 76.21
C LEU A 189 55.01 0.24 75.29
N ALA A 190 54.61 1.52 75.25
CA ALA A 190 55.18 2.55 74.39
C ALA A 190 55.95 3.64 75.16
N SER A 191 56.39 3.38 76.40
CA SER A 191 57.33 4.22 77.17
C SER A 191 58.46 3.39 77.74
#